data_AF-A0A368GSL0-F1
#
_entry.id   AF-A0A368GSL0-F1
#
_cell.length_a   1.000
_cell.length_b   1.000
_cell.length_c   1.000
_cell.angle_alpha   90.00
_cell.angle_beta   90.00
_cell.angle_gamma   90.00
#
_symmetry.space_group_name_H-M   'P 1'
#
loop_
_entity.id
_entity.type
_entity.pdbx_description
1 polymer ?
#
loop_
_entity_poly.entity_id
_entity_poly.type
_entity_poly.pdbx_seq_one_letter_code
_entity_poly.pdbx_strand_id
1 'polypeptide(L)'
;MLGRREDIQGLRGWAILMVVLFHFFPDYFPNGYLGVDVFLVISGFLIAMILQRDSRIHPTVFITFYYKRVKRILPLYYVTIIGILVALISLLPTTYRGVNDGSSTKAIFLISNFKKQDADLDYEKELLGAEDLFTHTWSLSVEMQWYFLVPLIFLSQRLTTNWKKSFFTGLFCSILVLNASILTSTMPDHCANRNGSVQGVSVISCL
;
A
#
# COMPACT_ATOMS: atom_id res chain seq x y z
N MET A 1 -13.08 -27.99 -5.49
CA MET A 1 -12.31 -26.81 -5.91
C MET A 1 -13.32 -25.70 -6.16
N LEU A 2 -13.41 -24.67 -5.32
CA LEU A 2 -14.29 -23.54 -5.68
C LEU A 2 -13.63 -22.80 -6.83
N GLY A 3 -14.40 -22.61 -7.90
CA GLY A 3 -13.98 -21.89 -9.08
C GLY A 3 -13.40 -20.53 -8.71
N ARG A 4 -12.43 -20.10 -9.51
CA ARG A 4 -11.86 -18.76 -9.43
C ARG A 4 -13.03 -17.77 -9.47
N ARG A 5 -13.22 -16.98 -8.41
CA ARG A 5 -14.21 -15.91 -8.38
C ARG A 5 -13.71 -14.75 -9.24
N GLU A 6 -14.06 -14.82 -10.52
CA GLU A 6 -13.58 -13.89 -11.55
C GLU A 6 -14.20 -12.50 -11.39
N ASP A 7 -15.39 -12.42 -10.80
CA ASP A 7 -16.06 -11.19 -10.36
C ASP A 7 -15.17 -10.33 -9.45
N ILE A 8 -14.63 -10.91 -8.37
CA ILE A 8 -13.77 -10.21 -7.42
C ILE A 8 -12.42 -9.85 -8.04
N GLN A 9 -11.91 -10.71 -8.93
CA GLN A 9 -10.66 -10.42 -9.65
C GLN A 9 -10.84 -9.30 -10.67
N GLY A 10 -11.99 -9.24 -11.34
CA GLY A 10 -12.36 -8.14 -12.22
C GLY A 10 -12.44 -6.82 -11.48
N LEU A 11 -13.02 -6.81 -10.27
CA LEU A 11 -13.11 -5.60 -9.44
C LEU A 11 -11.71 -5.12 -9.00
N ARG A 12 -10.79 -6.03 -8.66
CA ARG A 12 -9.38 -5.68 -8.43
C ARG A 12 -8.70 -5.14 -9.67
N GLY A 13 -8.98 -5.72 -10.84
CA GLY A 13 -8.46 -5.24 -12.12
C GLY A 13 -8.93 -3.81 -12.43
N TRP A 14 -10.20 -3.51 -12.18
CA TRP A 14 -10.77 -2.16 -12.29
C TRP A 14 -10.08 -1.17 -11.36
N ALA A 15 -9.82 -1.58 -10.11
CA ALA A 15 -9.11 -0.74 -9.15
C ALA A 15 -7.69 -0.40 -9.63
N ILE A 16 -6.95 -1.39 -10.17
CA ILE A 16 -5.63 -1.17 -10.78
C ILE A 16 -5.73 -0.25 -12.00
N LEU A 17 -6.74 -0.44 -12.85
CA LEU A 17 -6.93 0.38 -14.05
C LEU A 17 -7.10 1.86 -13.70
N MET A 18 -7.84 2.18 -12.63
CA MET A 18 -7.99 3.56 -12.16
C MET A 18 -6.65 4.19 -11.75
N VAL A 19 -5.80 3.42 -11.05
CA VAL A 19 -4.45 3.86 -10.64
C VAL A 19 -3.56 4.09 -11.86
N VAL A 20 -3.62 3.18 -12.84
CA VAL A 20 -2.86 3.31 -14.09
C VAL A 20 -3.31 4.56 -14.86
N LEU A 21 -4.62 4.78 -15.00
CA LEU A 21 -5.16 5.95 -15.68
C LEU A 21 -4.78 7.26 -14.99
N PHE A 22 -4.75 7.29 -13.66
CA PHE A 22 -4.27 8.44 -12.89
C PHE A 22 -2.82 8.80 -13.22
N HIS A 23 -1.93 7.80 -13.37
CA HIS A 23 -0.52 8.05 -13.70
C HIS A 23 -0.32 8.56 -15.13
N PHE A 24 -1.15 8.12 -16.09
CA PHE A 24 -1.02 8.53 -17.50
C PHE A 24 -1.80 9.81 -17.83
N PHE A 25 -2.93 10.04 -17.17
CA PHE A 25 -3.86 11.13 -17.46
C PHE A 25 -4.36 11.79 -16.15
N PRO A 26 -3.45 12.41 -15.36
CA PRO A 26 -3.81 12.96 -14.06
C PRO A 26 -4.89 14.05 -14.15
N ASP A 27 -4.88 14.88 -15.20
CA ASP A 27 -5.87 15.95 -15.39
C ASP A 27 -7.29 15.42 -15.66
N TYR A 28 -7.41 14.25 -16.30
CA TYR A 28 -8.70 13.62 -16.62
C TYR A 28 -9.20 12.70 -15.51
N PHE A 29 -8.30 12.12 -14.71
CA PHE A 29 -8.61 11.17 -13.64
C PHE A 29 -7.97 11.56 -12.31
N PRO A 30 -8.22 12.78 -11.76
CA PRO A 30 -7.53 13.28 -10.57
C PRO A 30 -7.74 12.41 -9.32
N ASN A 31 -8.83 11.62 -9.29
CA ASN A 31 -9.18 10.75 -8.16
C ASN A 31 -8.83 9.28 -8.39
N GLY A 32 -8.04 8.92 -9.41
CA GLY A 32 -7.73 7.52 -9.69
C GLY A 32 -6.81 6.86 -8.66
N TYR A 33 -6.16 7.63 -7.78
CA TYR A 33 -5.41 7.11 -6.63
C TYR A 33 -6.29 6.30 -5.65
N LEU A 34 -7.60 6.62 -5.55
CA LEU A 34 -8.57 5.86 -4.74
C LEU A 34 -8.67 4.38 -5.17
N GLY A 35 -8.21 4.05 -6.38
CA GLY A 35 -8.08 2.67 -6.82
C GLY A 35 -7.19 1.82 -5.91
N VAL A 36 -6.18 2.41 -5.25
CA VAL A 36 -5.34 1.69 -4.28
C VAL A 36 -6.17 1.23 -3.08
N ASP A 37 -7.01 2.12 -2.54
CA ASP A 37 -7.86 1.83 -1.37
C ASP A 37 -8.87 0.74 -1.68
N VAL A 38 -9.55 0.88 -2.82
CA VAL A 38 -10.51 -0.11 -3.31
C VAL A 38 -9.83 -1.47 -3.46
N PHE A 39 -8.62 -1.52 -4.03
CA PHE A 39 -7.86 -2.75 -4.18
C PHE A 39 -7.51 -3.41 -2.83
N LEU A 40 -7.11 -2.63 -1.83
CA LEU A 40 -6.76 -3.11 -0.49
C LEU A 40 -8.01 -3.63 0.25
N VAL A 41 -9.12 -2.89 0.19
CA VAL A 41 -10.40 -3.28 0.80
C VAL A 41 -10.90 -4.60 0.22
N ILE A 42 -10.93 -4.73 -1.11
CA ILE A 42 -11.36 -5.97 -1.78
C ILE A 42 -10.43 -7.13 -1.41
N SER A 43 -9.12 -6.87 -1.33
CA SER A 43 -8.14 -7.86 -0.92
C SER A 43 -8.38 -8.32 0.51
N GLY A 44 -8.65 -7.42 1.45
CA GLY A 44 -8.98 -7.74 2.83
C GLY A 44 -10.26 -8.57 2.95
N PHE A 45 -11.32 -8.18 2.23
CA PHE A 45 -12.58 -8.92 2.15
C PHE A 45 -12.39 -10.36 1.66
N LEU A 46 -11.60 -10.55 0.59
CA LEU A 46 -11.32 -11.86 0.04
C LEU A 46 -10.57 -12.75 1.04
N ILE A 47 -9.60 -12.18 1.78
CA ILE A 47 -8.82 -12.92 2.79
C ILE A 47 -9.71 -13.34 3.94
N ALA A 48 -10.54 -12.43 4.46
CA ALA A 48 -11.49 -12.72 5.52
C ALA A 48 -12.46 -13.84 5.10
N MET A 49 -12.98 -13.80 3.87
CA MET A 49 -13.86 -14.84 3.34
C MET A 49 -13.17 -16.21 3.22
N ILE A 50 -11.87 -16.25 2.86
CA ILE A 50 -11.09 -17.50 2.82
C ILE A 50 -10.90 -18.04 4.24
N LEU A 51 -10.55 -17.19 5.20
CA LEU A 51 -10.29 -17.57 6.59
C LEU A 51 -11.56 -17.97 7.37
N GLN A 52 -12.70 -17.37 7.03
CA GLN A 52 -14.00 -17.70 7.63
C GLN A 52 -14.48 -19.09 7.23
N ARG A 53 -14.04 -19.60 6.09
CA ARG A 53 -14.49 -20.89 5.57
C ARG A 53 -14.17 -22.06 6.49
N ASP A 54 -13.07 -21.98 7.24
CA ASP A 54 -12.68 -23.01 8.20
C ASP A 54 -13.26 -22.73 9.60
N SER A 55 -14.20 -23.59 10.00
CA SER A 55 -14.89 -23.54 11.30
C SER A 55 -13.97 -23.85 12.49
N ARG A 56 -12.75 -24.34 12.26
CA ARG A 56 -11.72 -24.53 13.28
C ARG A 56 -10.44 -23.75 12.94
N ILE A 57 -9.83 -23.12 13.94
CA ILE A 57 -8.55 -22.42 13.80
C ILE A 57 -7.44 -23.46 13.79
N HIS A 58 -7.02 -23.90 12.60
CA HIS A 58 -5.82 -24.71 12.47
C HIS A 58 -4.66 -23.82 12.00
N PRO A 59 -3.51 -23.81 12.68
CA PRO A 59 -2.31 -23.06 12.25
C PRO A 59 -1.89 -23.39 10.80
N THR A 60 -2.17 -24.62 10.35
CA THR A 60 -1.90 -25.09 8.99
C THR A 60 -2.65 -24.32 7.91
N VAL A 61 -3.84 -23.77 8.20
CA VAL A 61 -4.61 -22.95 7.26
C VAL A 61 -3.88 -21.64 6.98
N PHE A 62 -3.36 -20.99 8.03
CA PHE A 62 -2.59 -19.75 7.91
C PHE A 62 -1.26 -19.99 7.19
N ILE A 63 -0.53 -21.04 7.58
CA ILE A 63 0.74 -21.40 6.91
C ILE A 63 0.51 -21.66 5.42
N THR A 64 -0.53 -22.43 5.09
CA THR A 64 -0.88 -22.73 3.69
C THR A 64 -1.31 -21.47 2.93
N PHE A 65 -2.04 -20.58 3.58
CA PHE A 65 -2.45 -19.29 3.01
C PHE A 65 -1.23 -18.42 2.69
N TYR A 66 -0.33 -18.21 3.66
CA TYR A 66 0.89 -17.43 3.48
C TYR A 66 1.81 -18.04 2.43
N TYR A 67 2.05 -19.34 2.49
CA TYR A 67 2.92 -20.05 1.54
C TYR A 67 2.46 -19.87 0.09
N LYS A 68 1.15 -20.00 -0.17
CA LYS A 68 0.60 -19.83 -1.53
C LYS A 68 0.78 -18.41 -2.06
N ARG A 69 0.73 -17.39 -1.20
CA ARG A 69 0.89 -15.99 -1.61
C ARG A 69 2.34 -15.62 -1.79
N VAL A 70 3.19 -16.03 -0.84
CA VAL A 70 4.64 -15.85 -0.90
C VAL A 70 5.21 -16.48 -2.18
N LYS A 71 4.87 -17.73 -2.48
CA LYS A 71 5.33 -18.44 -3.68
C LYS A 71 4.88 -17.79 -5.00
N ARG A 72 3.80 -17.00 -4.98
CA ARG A 72 3.27 -16.35 -6.19
C ARG A 72 3.85 -14.95 -6.40
N ILE A 73 4.02 -14.16 -5.34
CA ILE A 73 4.30 -12.72 -5.44
C ILE A 73 5.80 -12.41 -5.30
N LEU A 74 6.47 -13.02 -4.31
CA LEU A 74 7.88 -12.72 -4.00
C LEU A 74 8.85 -13.03 -5.16
N PRO A 75 8.71 -14.14 -5.93
CA PRO A 75 9.64 -14.42 -7.01
C PRO A 75 9.64 -13.32 -8.06
N LEU A 76 8.46 -12.89 -8.51
CA LEU A 76 8.36 -11.84 -9.52
C LEU A 76 8.83 -10.49 -8.99
N TYR A 77 8.51 -10.18 -7.73
CA TYR A 77 8.96 -8.95 -7.09
C TYR A 77 10.48 -8.83 -7.02
N TYR A 78 11.17 -9.87 -6.54
CA TYR A 78 12.63 -9.84 -6.45
C TYR A 78 13.31 -9.89 -7.82
N VAL A 79 12.72 -10.57 -8.81
CA VAL A 79 13.20 -10.49 -10.19
C VAL A 79 13.15 -9.05 -10.70
N THR A 80 12.05 -8.32 -10.44
CA THR A 80 11.93 -6.91 -10.81
C THR A 80 12.97 -6.04 -10.09
N ILE A 81 13.16 -6.22 -8.77
CA ILE A 81 14.19 -5.49 -8.01
C ILE A 81 15.58 -5.73 -8.60
N ILE A 82 15.94 -6.99 -8.84
CA ILE A 82 17.25 -7.34 -9.41
C ILE A 82 17.39 -6.73 -10.80
N GLY A 83 16.36 -6.78 -11.64
CA GLY A 83 16.35 -6.13 -12.95
C GLY A 83 16.59 -4.63 -12.87
N ILE A 84 15.92 -3.93 -11.95
CA ILE A 84 16.11 -2.49 -11.72
C ILE A 84 17.54 -2.21 -11.21
N LEU A 85 18.07 -3.01 -10.28
CA LEU A 85 19.44 -2.86 -9.78
C LEU A 85 20.48 -3.06 -10.89
N VAL A 86 20.31 -4.08 -11.73
CA VAL A 86 21.19 -4.32 -12.88
C VAL A 86 21.11 -3.15 -13.86
N ALA A 87 19.90 -2.65 -14.16
CA ALA A 87 19.74 -1.48 -15.01
C ALA A 87 20.41 -0.23 -14.42
N LEU A 88 20.26 0.01 -13.12
CA LEU A 88 20.87 1.14 -12.41
C LEU A 88 22.40 1.09 -12.43
N ILE A 89 22.99 -0.10 -12.35
CA ILE A 89 24.44 -0.29 -12.37
C ILE A 89 24.99 -0.23 -13.80
N SER A 90 24.33 -0.86 -14.76
CA SER A 90 24.86 -1.10 -16.12
C SER A 90 24.42 -0.07 -17.17
N LEU A 91 23.22 0.50 -17.05
CA LEU A 91 22.62 1.34 -18.09
C LEU A 91 22.53 2.83 -17.71
N LEU A 92 22.42 3.15 -16.41
CA LEU A 92 22.19 4.53 -15.96
C LEU A 92 23.47 5.25 -15.48
N PRO A 93 23.54 6.58 -15.63
CA PRO A 93 24.59 7.41 -15.06
C PRO A 93 24.70 7.27 -13.53
N THR A 94 25.90 7.46 -12.99
CA THR A 94 26.19 7.33 -11.56
C THR A 94 25.40 8.30 -10.68
N THR A 95 24.94 9.42 -11.21
CA THR A 95 24.06 10.39 -10.51
C THR A 95 22.79 9.74 -9.97
N TYR A 96 22.20 8.81 -10.73
CA TYR A 96 20.97 8.10 -10.31
C TYR A 96 21.22 7.13 -9.16
N ARG A 97 22.46 6.70 -8.92
CA ARG A 97 22.77 5.75 -7.84
C ARG A 97 22.59 6.38 -6.47
N GLY A 98 22.97 7.65 -6.30
CA GLY A 98 22.84 8.36 -5.03
C GLY A 98 21.38 8.55 -4.59
N VAL A 99 20.49 8.84 -5.56
CA VAL A 99 19.05 9.01 -5.30
C VAL A 99 18.40 7.66 -4.96
N ASN A 100 18.80 6.59 -5.65
CA ASN A 100 18.17 5.27 -5.53
C ASN A 100 18.74 4.38 -4.40
N ASP A 101 19.85 4.75 -3.75
CA ASP A 101 20.52 3.91 -2.74
C ASP A 101 19.60 3.61 -1.54
N GLY A 102 18.99 4.66 -0.97
CA GLY A 102 18.04 4.53 0.13
C GLY A 102 16.75 3.80 -0.29
N SER A 103 16.22 4.10 -1.48
CA SER A 103 14.98 3.50 -1.99
C SER A 103 15.14 2.02 -2.32
N SER A 104 16.30 1.61 -2.85
CA SER A 104 16.60 0.20 -3.16
C SER A 104 16.63 -0.67 -1.90
N THR A 105 17.25 -0.18 -0.82
CA THR A 105 17.29 -0.88 0.47
C THR A 105 15.87 -1.07 1.02
N LYS A 106 15.05 -0.02 0.98
CA LYS A 106 13.66 -0.09 1.44
C LYS A 106 12.81 -1.06 0.60
N ALA A 107 13.02 -1.11 -0.72
CA ALA A 107 12.33 -2.04 -1.60
C ALA A 107 12.68 -3.50 -1.28
N ILE A 108 13.96 -3.82 -1.00
CA ILE A 108 14.41 -5.17 -0.62
C ILE A 108 13.70 -5.65 0.66
N PHE A 109 13.55 -4.76 1.64
CA PHE A 109 12.92 -5.06 2.93
C PHE A 109 11.39 -4.94 2.93
N LEU A 110 10.73 -4.70 1.78
CA LEU A 110 9.28 -4.49 1.69
C LEU A 110 8.75 -3.36 2.59
N ILE A 111 9.57 -2.31 2.76
CA ILE A 111 9.25 -1.11 3.54
C ILE A 111 9.33 0.17 2.69
N SER A 112 9.24 0.03 1.36
CA SER A 112 9.27 1.17 0.44
C SER A 112 8.08 2.12 0.59
N ASN A 113 7.05 1.74 1.34
CA ASN A 113 5.95 2.61 1.74
C ASN A 113 6.37 3.69 2.75
N PHE A 114 7.43 3.45 3.53
CA PHE A 114 7.95 4.44 4.48
C PHE A 114 8.94 5.37 3.78
N LYS A 115 8.43 6.28 2.94
CA LYS A 115 9.21 7.43 2.47
C LYS A 115 9.30 8.48 3.58
N LYS A 116 10.48 9.09 3.71
CA LYS A 116 10.69 10.16 4.68
C LYS A 116 10.03 11.40 4.07
N GLN A 117 8.98 11.88 4.72
CA GLN A 117 8.18 13.03 4.30
C GLN A 117 8.93 14.33 4.59
N ASP A 118 10.08 14.52 3.94
CA ASP A 118 10.82 15.79 3.97
C ASP A 118 10.77 16.42 2.57
N ALA A 119 9.59 16.56 1.96
CA ALA A 119 9.31 17.48 0.85
C ALA A 119 7.89 17.28 0.29
N ASP A 120 6.95 18.13 0.71
CA ASP A 120 5.61 18.28 0.10
C ASP A 120 5.67 18.75 -1.38
N LEU A 121 6.87 18.87 -1.97
CA LEU A 121 7.11 19.25 -3.36
C LEU A 121 7.86 18.19 -4.18
N ASP A 122 8.29 17.07 -3.56
CA ASP A 122 9.11 16.06 -4.25
C ASP A 122 8.32 14.89 -4.79
N TYR A 123 7.19 14.48 -4.20
CA TYR A 123 6.46 13.28 -4.69
C TYR A 123 5.95 13.44 -6.14
N GLU A 124 5.32 14.57 -6.48
CA GLU A 124 4.89 14.84 -7.87
C GLU A 124 6.09 15.05 -8.81
N LYS A 125 7.16 15.72 -8.36
CA LYS A 125 8.37 15.91 -9.17
C LYS A 125 9.17 14.62 -9.37
N GLU A 126 9.13 13.70 -8.44
CA GLU A 126 9.82 12.40 -8.50
C GLU A 126 9.00 11.40 -9.33
N LEU A 127 7.65 11.46 -9.27
CA LEU A 127 6.76 10.71 -10.18
C LEU A 127 6.90 11.18 -11.63
N LEU A 128 6.99 12.50 -11.85
CA LEU A 128 7.10 13.10 -13.19
C LEU A 128 8.55 13.14 -13.70
N GLY A 129 9.54 13.18 -12.80
CA GLY A 129 10.97 13.23 -13.12
C GLY A 129 11.64 11.86 -13.26
N ALA A 130 10.97 10.77 -12.82
CA ALA A 130 11.45 9.39 -12.90
C ALA A 130 12.85 9.17 -12.29
N GLU A 131 13.23 9.95 -11.27
CA GLU A 131 14.57 9.88 -10.67
C GLU A 131 14.73 8.68 -9.73
N ASP A 132 13.66 8.27 -9.05
CA ASP A 132 13.60 7.08 -8.19
C ASP A 132 12.85 5.93 -8.86
N LEU A 133 13.62 4.93 -9.31
CA LEU A 133 13.16 3.73 -10.03
C LEU A 133 12.38 2.77 -9.13
N PHE A 134 12.57 2.85 -7.80
CA PHE A 134 11.94 1.95 -6.85
C PHE A 134 10.61 2.49 -6.33
N THR A 135 10.20 3.71 -6.75
CA THR A 135 8.96 4.35 -6.29
C THR A 135 7.78 3.38 -6.40
N HIS A 136 7.52 2.78 -7.57
CA HIS A 136 6.36 1.89 -7.78
C HIS A 136 6.29 0.64 -6.88
N THR A 137 7.39 0.26 -6.22
CA THR A 137 7.41 -0.88 -5.29
C THR A 137 6.61 -0.63 -4.01
N TRP A 138 6.29 0.63 -3.70
CA TRP A 138 5.54 1.02 -2.50
C TRP A 138 4.21 0.29 -2.38
N SER A 139 3.43 0.24 -3.47
CA SER A 139 2.09 -0.36 -3.50
C SER A 139 2.13 -1.87 -3.23
N LEU A 140 3.16 -2.56 -3.75
CA LEU A 140 3.34 -3.99 -3.53
C LEU A 140 3.84 -4.30 -2.11
N SER A 141 4.70 -3.45 -1.55
CA SER A 141 5.10 -3.53 -0.15
C SER A 141 3.89 -3.42 0.78
N VAL A 142 2.99 -2.46 0.53
CA VAL A 142 1.72 -2.32 1.27
C VAL A 142 0.84 -3.55 1.09
N GLU A 143 0.70 -4.10 -0.13
CA GLU A 143 -0.09 -5.32 -0.37
C GLU A 143 0.45 -6.51 0.44
N MET A 144 1.77 -6.67 0.53
CA MET A 144 2.41 -7.74 1.31
C MET A 144 2.20 -7.55 2.82
N GLN A 145 2.34 -6.33 3.33
CA GLN A 145 2.06 -5.99 4.73
C GLN A 145 0.59 -6.24 5.07
N TRP A 146 -0.32 -5.85 4.18
CA TRP A 146 -1.76 -6.08 4.32
C TRP A 146 -2.09 -7.59 4.36
N TYR A 147 -1.44 -8.40 3.53
CA TYR A 147 -1.58 -9.86 3.56
C TYR A 147 -1.12 -10.49 4.87
N PHE A 148 -0.14 -9.89 5.55
CA PHE A 148 0.30 -10.31 6.87
C PHE A 148 -0.64 -9.81 7.99
N LEU A 149 -1.11 -8.57 7.88
CA LEU A 149 -1.92 -7.92 8.92
C LEU A 149 -3.33 -8.49 9.00
N VAL A 150 -4.03 -8.69 7.87
CA VAL A 150 -5.45 -9.09 7.86
C VAL A 150 -5.70 -10.44 8.55
N PRO A 151 -4.91 -11.52 8.29
CA PRO A 151 -5.10 -12.78 9.01
C PRO A 151 -4.85 -12.67 10.51
N LEU A 152 -3.92 -11.81 10.94
CA LEU A 152 -3.65 -11.55 12.37
C LEU A 152 -4.83 -10.82 13.03
N ILE A 153 -5.40 -9.82 12.36
CA ILE A 153 -6.62 -9.14 12.81
C ILE A 153 -7.78 -10.14 12.91
N PHE A 154 -7.94 -11.03 11.92
CA PHE A 154 -8.98 -12.05 11.95
C PHE A 154 -8.76 -13.07 13.09
N LEU A 155 -7.51 -13.46 13.35
CA LEU A 155 -7.17 -14.36 14.44
C LEU A 155 -7.44 -13.72 15.81
N SER A 156 -7.00 -12.48 16.01
CA SER A 156 -7.24 -11.74 17.26
C SER A 156 -8.73 -11.54 17.51
N GLN A 157 -9.51 -11.23 16.47
CA GLN A 157 -10.97 -11.16 16.53
C GLN A 157 -11.59 -12.47 17.03
N ARG A 158 -11.15 -13.62 16.49
CA ARG A 158 -11.72 -14.93 16.81
C ARG A 158 -11.34 -15.43 18.20
N LEU A 159 -10.19 -15.00 18.72
CA LEU A 159 -9.72 -15.32 20.07
C LEU A 159 -10.36 -14.44 21.15
N THR A 160 -10.85 -13.24 20.81
CA THR A 160 -11.24 -12.23 21.81
C THR A 160 -12.73 -12.19 22.15
N THR A 161 -13.73 -12.23 21.22
CA THR A 161 -15.18 -12.26 21.58
C THR A 161 -16.16 -12.27 20.38
N ASN A 162 -17.43 -12.69 20.67
CA ASN A 162 -18.63 -12.72 19.83
C ASN A 162 -18.71 -11.68 18.68
N TRP A 163 -18.94 -12.24 17.50
CA TRP A 163 -18.88 -11.70 16.13
C TRP A 163 -19.31 -10.24 15.86
N LYS A 164 -20.21 -9.64 16.66
CA LYS A 164 -20.79 -8.33 16.37
C LYS A 164 -20.02 -7.14 16.96
N LYS A 165 -19.25 -7.33 18.05
CA LYS A 165 -18.55 -6.22 18.71
C LYS A 165 -17.17 -5.96 18.08
N SER A 166 -16.37 -7.00 17.81
CA SER A 166 -15.01 -6.84 17.27
C SER A 166 -14.92 -6.38 15.81
N PHE A 167 -15.93 -6.62 14.96
CA PHE A 167 -15.93 -6.07 13.59
C PHE A 167 -16.02 -4.54 13.61
N PHE A 168 -16.93 -3.99 14.44
CA PHE A 168 -17.06 -2.56 14.62
C PHE A 168 -15.88 -1.97 15.39
N THR A 169 -15.34 -2.66 16.40
CA THR A 169 -14.16 -2.16 17.14
C THR A 169 -12.90 -2.17 16.28
N GLY A 170 -12.68 -3.19 15.45
CA GLY A 170 -11.54 -3.25 14.54
C GLY A 170 -11.60 -2.17 13.46
N LEU A 171 -12.76 -2.01 12.81
CA LEU A 171 -13.00 -0.96 11.82
C LEU A 171 -12.85 0.44 12.45
N PHE A 172 -13.39 0.63 13.65
CA PHE A 172 -13.30 1.88 14.40
C PHE A 172 -11.85 2.20 14.83
N CYS A 173 -11.09 1.21 15.29
CA CYS A 173 -9.67 1.40 15.61
C CYS A 173 -8.83 1.71 14.37
N SER A 174 -9.06 1.05 13.23
CA SER A 174 -8.36 1.40 11.98
C SER A 174 -8.70 2.82 11.52
N ILE A 175 -9.97 3.21 11.58
CA ILE A 175 -10.41 4.57 11.24
C ILE A 175 -9.83 5.59 12.24
N LEU A 176 -9.78 5.29 13.54
CA LEU A 176 -9.19 6.17 14.54
C LEU A 176 -7.68 6.32 14.38
N VAL A 177 -6.96 5.26 14.02
CA VAL A 177 -5.52 5.33 13.75
C VAL A 177 -5.24 6.19 12.51
N LEU A 178 -6.03 6.01 11.45
CA LEU A 178 -5.97 6.87 10.25
C LEU A 178 -6.28 8.34 10.60
N ASN A 179 -7.33 8.61 11.38
CA ASN A 179 -7.70 9.98 11.76
C ASN A 179 -6.73 10.63 12.76
N ALA A 180 -6.12 9.87 13.66
CA ALA A 180 -5.11 10.39 14.59
C ALA A 180 -3.84 10.80 13.85
N SER A 181 -3.44 10.05 12.82
CA SER A 181 -2.34 10.42 11.92
C SER A 181 -2.62 11.69 11.12
N ILE A 182 -3.89 11.91 10.72
CA ILE A 182 -4.36 13.14 10.06
C ILE A 182 -4.40 14.33 11.04
N LEU A 183 -4.80 14.13 12.30
CA LEU A 183 -4.84 15.22 13.28
C LEU A 183 -3.44 15.72 13.68
N THR A 184 -2.45 14.82 13.76
CA THR A 184 -1.06 15.19 14.03
C THR A 184 -0.38 15.90 12.86
N SER A 185 -0.88 15.74 11.63
CA SER A 185 -0.38 16.44 10.44
C SER A 185 -1.10 17.77 10.15
N THR A 186 -2.15 18.10 10.91
CA THR A 186 -2.97 19.30 10.72
C THR A 186 -2.88 20.30 11.87
N MET A 187 -2.16 20.02 12.97
CA MET A 187 -1.86 21.05 13.98
C MET A 187 -0.89 22.06 13.37
N PRO A 188 -1.34 23.28 13.03
CA PRO A 188 -0.45 24.32 12.58
C PRO A 188 0.26 24.84 13.83
N ASP A 189 1.58 24.87 13.82
CA ASP A 189 2.32 25.73 14.73
C ASP A 189 1.81 27.17 14.53
N HIS A 190 0.89 27.59 15.39
CA HIS A 190 0.47 28.98 15.53
C HIS A 190 1.64 29.77 16.11
N CYS A 191 2.65 30.03 15.30
CA CYS A 191 3.66 31.07 15.49
C CYS A 191 4.45 31.32 14.18
N ALA A 192 3.79 31.78 13.12
CA ALA A 192 4.43 32.68 12.14
C ALA A 192 3.39 33.45 11.33
N ASN A 193 3.23 34.73 11.66
CA ASN A 193 2.48 35.71 10.92
C ASN A 193 3.25 36.12 9.64
N ARG A 194 2.48 36.33 8.56
CA ARG A 194 2.74 37.19 7.40
C ARG A 194 3.92 36.82 6.49
N ASN A 195 3.63 36.05 5.43
CA ASN A 195 3.58 36.57 4.06
C ASN A 195 3.16 35.46 3.09
N GLY A 196 2.32 35.82 2.12
CA GLY A 196 1.45 34.90 1.41
C GLY A 196 2.13 33.91 0.48
N SER A 197 1.60 32.70 0.47
CA SER A 197 1.50 31.82 -0.70
C SER A 197 0.43 30.77 -0.42
N VAL A 198 -0.18 30.32 -1.51
CA VAL A 198 -1.48 29.66 -1.62
C VAL A 198 -1.49 28.29 -0.93
N GLN A 199 -2.62 28.00 -0.26
CA GLN A 199 -2.96 26.71 0.35
C GLN A 199 -2.82 25.56 -0.67
N GLY A 200 -1.84 24.69 -0.46
CA GLY A 200 -1.75 23.38 -1.10
C GLY A 200 -2.39 22.35 -0.16
N VAL A 201 -3.55 21.82 -0.56
CA VAL A 201 -4.23 20.74 0.16
C VAL A 201 -3.33 19.51 0.12
N SER A 202 -3.01 19.00 1.30
CA SER A 202 -2.25 17.77 1.54
C SER A 202 -2.84 16.59 0.76
N VAL A 203 -2.04 16.01 -0.13
CA VAL A 203 -2.37 14.75 -0.84
C VAL A 203 -2.27 13.54 0.11
N ILE A 204 -1.79 13.74 1.35
CA ILE A 204 -1.82 12.76 2.43
C ILE A 204 -3.12 12.87 3.26
N SER A 205 -3.99 13.84 2.96
CA SER A 205 -5.37 13.90 3.50
C SER A 205 -6.38 13.02 2.76
N CYS A 206 -5.94 12.13 1.85
CA CYS A 206 -6.80 11.17 1.17
C CYS A 206 -6.32 9.72 1.28
N LEU A 207 -5.66 9.39 2.40
CA LEU A 207 -5.47 8.03 2.89
C LEU A 207 -5.46 8.02 4.42
#